data_AF-A0AAJ1MLJ9-F1
#
_entry.id   AF-A0AAJ1MLJ9-F1
#
_cell.length_a   1.000
_cell.length_b   1.000
_cell.length_c   1.000
_cell.angle_alpha   90.00
_cell.angle_beta   90.00
_cell.angle_gamma   90.00
#
_symmetry.space_group_name_H-M   'P 1'
#
loop_
_entity.id
_entity.type
_entity.pdbx_description
1 polymer ?
#
loop_
_entity_poly.entity_id
_entity_poly.type
_entity_poly.pdbx_seq_one_letter_code
_entity_poly.pdbx_strand_id
1 'polypeptide(L)'
;MEAVNAKKPYSLWKRRLDSGRFIYYVRFRLDNDHWSTAKSSGQTKKTRAEAWAIEYLKSGQVITKENIVFKDFADGFFDWEGPFIQKQILRGKTIGRRHAENQNSTIINHLNPVIGELKLKKIDSEVIEELVVGLSAAGKAPATINKILITLRTILQHAYKKKYILQMPIIEMIPGKQKERGILTVEEVKDFFDQKWGRYLLLHIQPHSGYHRHAYGRNKSPAAKGCL
;
A
#
# COMPACT_ATOMS: atom_id res chain seq x y z
N MET A 1 -32.45 -34.33 12.20
CA MET A 1 -32.06 -32.91 12.16
C MET A 1 -31.43 -32.57 13.50
N GLU A 2 -30.10 -32.69 13.62
CA GLU A 2 -29.40 -32.34 14.86
C GLU A 2 -29.50 -30.84 15.11
N ALA A 3 -29.97 -30.46 16.29
CA ALA A 3 -29.95 -29.09 16.74
C ALA A 3 -28.48 -28.66 16.89
N VAL A 4 -27.97 -27.91 15.92
CA VAL A 4 -26.68 -27.25 16.02
C VAL A 4 -26.73 -26.36 17.26
N ASN A 5 -26.05 -26.78 18.33
CA ASN A 5 -25.96 -26.03 19.58
C ASN A 5 -25.28 -24.69 19.25
N ALA A 6 -26.08 -23.65 19.03
CA ALA A 6 -25.65 -22.35 18.57
C ALA A 6 -24.84 -21.66 19.67
N LYS A 7 -23.57 -22.04 19.79
CA LYS A 7 -22.60 -21.38 20.68
C LYS A 7 -22.63 -19.89 20.36
N LYS A 8 -22.91 -19.08 21.38
CA LYS A 8 -22.97 -17.62 21.25
C LYS A 8 -21.70 -17.13 20.53
N PRO A 9 -21.81 -16.21 19.54
CA PRO A 9 -20.67 -15.68 18.80
C PRO A 9 -19.77 -14.74 19.64
N TYR A 10 -20.01 -14.65 20.95
CA TYR A 10 -19.27 -13.85 21.89
C TYR A 10 -19.17 -14.55 23.26
N SER A 11 -18.15 -14.20 24.01
CA SER A 11 -17.91 -14.65 25.39
C SER A 11 -17.67 -13.44 26.29
N LEU A 12 -18.25 -13.47 27.49
CA LEU A 12 -18.26 -12.36 28.45
C LEU A 12 -17.68 -12.83 29.78
N TRP A 13 -16.85 -11.98 30.39
CA TRP A 13 -16.36 -12.21 31.76
C TRP A 13 -16.18 -10.88 32.50
N LYS A 14 -16.26 -10.95 33.83
CA LYS A 14 -16.06 -9.77 34.70
C LYS A 14 -14.58 -9.60 35.00
N ARG A 15 -14.14 -8.34 35.02
CA ARG A 15 -12.83 -7.94 35.58
C ARG A 15 -13.04 -6.86 36.63
N ARG A 16 -12.32 -6.97 37.74
CA ARG A 16 -12.25 -5.92 38.78
C ARG A 16 -11.20 -4.90 38.37
N LEU A 17 -11.55 -3.63 38.39
CA LEU A 17 -10.61 -2.52 38.20
C LEU A 17 -9.98 -2.10 39.53
N ASP A 18 -8.86 -1.39 39.46
CA ASP A 18 -8.17 -0.84 40.64
C ASP A 18 -9.06 0.15 41.42
N SER A 19 -10.02 0.78 40.73
CA SER A 19 -11.06 1.62 41.34
C SER A 19 -12.15 0.84 42.10
N GLY A 20 -12.03 -0.48 42.21
CA GLY A 20 -13.00 -1.36 42.88
C GLY A 20 -14.26 -1.70 42.07
N ARG A 21 -14.48 -1.04 40.93
CA ARG A 21 -15.63 -1.28 40.04
C ARG A 21 -15.43 -2.55 39.20
N PHE A 22 -16.52 -3.22 38.86
CA PHE A 22 -16.51 -4.37 37.94
C PHE A 22 -16.93 -3.93 36.53
N ILE A 23 -16.14 -4.33 35.52
CA ILE A 23 -16.50 -4.13 34.11
C ILE A 23 -16.51 -5.48 33.39
N TYR A 24 -17.49 -5.66 32.49
CA TYR A 24 -17.52 -6.81 31.60
C TYR A 24 -16.61 -6.60 30.41
N TYR A 25 -15.74 -7.59 30.17
CA TYR A 25 -14.97 -7.72 28.94
C TYR A 25 -15.67 -8.71 28.01
N VAL A 26 -15.57 -8.45 26.71
CA VAL A 26 -16.19 -9.23 25.64
C VAL A 26 -15.09 -9.69 24.68
N ARG A 27 -15.18 -10.93 24.21
CA ARG A 27 -14.42 -11.40 23.04
C ARG A 27 -15.37 -12.03 22.04
N PHE A 28 -15.08 -11.89 20.77
CA PHE A 28 -15.92 -12.34 19.66
C PHE A 28 -15.29 -13.54 18.98
N ARG A 29 -16.11 -14.46 18.48
CA ARG A 29 -15.64 -15.60 17.70
C ARG A 29 -15.32 -15.12 16.27
N LEU A 30 -14.11 -15.38 15.81
CA LEU A 30 -13.62 -14.99 14.48
C LEU A 30 -13.87 -16.12 13.47
N ASP A 31 -13.75 -15.79 12.18
CA ASP A 31 -13.98 -16.72 11.06
C ASP A 31 -13.07 -17.97 11.07
N ASN A 32 -11.93 -17.90 11.78
CA ASN A 32 -10.97 -18.98 11.94
C ASN A 32 -11.16 -19.79 13.25
N ASP A 33 -12.33 -19.70 13.87
CA ASP A 33 -12.69 -20.32 15.15
C ASP A 33 -11.87 -19.88 16.37
N HIS A 34 -11.00 -18.86 16.20
CA HIS A 34 -10.29 -18.23 17.30
C HIS A 34 -11.11 -17.10 17.94
N TRP A 35 -10.77 -16.75 19.17
CA TRP A 35 -11.37 -15.60 19.85
C TRP A 35 -10.63 -14.31 19.51
N SER A 36 -11.36 -13.22 19.33
CA SER A 36 -10.81 -11.88 19.22
C SER A 36 -10.10 -11.46 20.51
N THR A 37 -9.29 -10.41 20.42
CA THR A 37 -8.82 -9.69 21.61
C THR A 37 -10.01 -9.28 22.48
N ALA A 38 -9.80 -9.33 23.79
CA ALA A 38 -10.77 -8.88 24.77
C ALA A 38 -11.00 -7.37 24.66
N LYS A 39 -12.26 -6.95 24.51
CA LYS A 39 -12.67 -5.55 24.47
C LYS A 39 -13.52 -5.23 25.70
N SER A 40 -13.23 -4.11 26.35
CA SER A 40 -14.07 -3.63 27.45
C SER A 40 -15.42 -3.18 26.89
N SER A 41 -16.52 -3.71 27.44
CA SER A 41 -17.86 -3.20 27.13
C SER A 41 -18.16 -1.88 27.84
N GLY A 42 -17.37 -1.50 28.85
CA GLY A 42 -17.68 -0.39 29.76
C GLY A 42 -18.90 -0.63 30.67
N GLN A 43 -19.59 -1.75 30.54
CA GLN A 43 -20.82 -2.05 31.27
C GLN A 43 -20.53 -2.82 32.56
N THR A 44 -21.25 -2.48 33.62
CA THR A 44 -21.17 -3.13 34.94
C THR A 44 -22.19 -4.26 35.13
N LYS A 45 -23.22 -4.34 34.26
CA LYS A 45 -24.30 -5.34 34.29
C LYS A 45 -24.19 -6.29 33.09
N LYS A 46 -24.45 -7.58 33.31
CA LYS A 46 -24.32 -8.64 32.28
C LYS A 46 -25.21 -8.36 31.06
N THR A 47 -26.48 -8.06 31.30
CA THR A 47 -27.48 -7.83 30.26
C THR A 47 -27.12 -6.65 29.36
N ARG A 48 -26.58 -5.57 29.93
CA ARG A 48 -26.09 -4.42 29.16
C ARG A 48 -24.84 -4.75 28.36
N ALA A 49 -23.94 -5.57 28.92
CA ALA A 49 -22.78 -6.06 28.19
C ALA A 49 -23.14 -7.00 27.03
N GLU A 50 -24.18 -7.84 27.20
CA GLU A 50 -24.73 -8.68 26.13
C GLU A 50 -25.35 -7.85 25.02
N ALA A 51 -26.18 -6.85 25.36
CA ALA A 51 -26.77 -5.94 24.38
C ALA A 51 -25.67 -5.19 23.58
N TRP A 52 -24.66 -4.66 24.28
CA TRP A 52 -23.50 -4.02 23.66
C TRP A 52 -22.75 -4.98 22.73
N ALA A 53 -22.54 -6.24 23.13
CA ALA A 53 -21.86 -7.24 22.30
C ALA A 53 -22.65 -7.57 21.02
N ILE A 54 -23.98 -7.66 21.12
CA ILE A 54 -24.86 -7.90 19.97
C ILE A 54 -24.82 -6.71 19.02
N GLU A 55 -24.92 -5.49 19.53
CA GLU A 55 -24.82 -4.26 18.75
C GLU A 55 -23.46 -4.14 18.06
N TYR A 56 -22.38 -4.47 18.78
CA TYR A 56 -21.04 -4.50 18.24
C TYR A 56 -20.89 -5.51 17.09
N LEU A 57 -21.47 -6.70 17.22
CA LEU A 57 -21.48 -7.70 16.14
C LEU A 57 -22.30 -7.22 14.94
N LYS A 58 -23.47 -6.61 15.17
CA LYS A 58 -24.31 -6.04 14.11
C LYS A 58 -23.59 -4.92 13.35
N SER A 59 -22.75 -4.13 14.02
CA SER A 59 -21.99 -3.05 13.41
C SER A 59 -20.88 -3.53 12.45
N GLY A 60 -20.54 -4.83 12.46
CA GLY A 60 -19.46 -5.36 11.62
C GLY A 60 -18.05 -4.94 12.04
N GLN A 61 -17.88 -4.25 13.18
CA GLN A 61 -16.61 -3.71 13.65
C GLN A 61 -15.67 -4.75 14.30
N VAL A 62 -15.83 -6.04 14.01
CA VAL A 62 -14.95 -7.07 14.59
C VAL A 62 -13.60 -7.04 13.85
N ILE A 63 -12.61 -6.42 14.47
CA ILE A 63 -11.24 -6.45 13.98
C ILE A 63 -10.67 -7.83 14.27
N THR A 64 -10.21 -8.51 13.23
CA THR A 64 -9.67 -9.88 13.31
C THR A 64 -8.22 -9.89 13.79
N LYS A 65 -7.48 -8.79 13.61
CA LYS A 65 -6.04 -8.68 13.91
C LYS A 65 -5.69 -7.27 14.42
N GLU A 66 -5.87 -7.06 15.72
CA GLU A 66 -5.88 -5.72 16.33
C GLU A 66 -4.51 -5.09 16.61
N ASN A 67 -3.40 -5.81 16.43
CA ASN A 67 -2.14 -5.42 17.07
C ASN A 67 -0.89 -5.46 16.16
N ILE A 68 -1.04 -5.37 14.84
CA ILE A 68 0.11 -5.26 13.95
C ILE A 68 0.55 -3.79 13.80
N VAL A 69 1.85 -3.55 13.88
CA VAL A 69 2.44 -2.24 13.57
C VAL A 69 2.56 -2.05 12.06
N PHE A 70 2.64 -0.80 11.62
CA PHE A 70 2.70 -0.48 10.20
C PHE A 70 3.90 -1.12 9.52
N LYS A 71 5.08 -1.03 10.15
CA LYS A 71 6.33 -1.57 9.64
C LYS A 71 6.20 -3.06 9.32
N ASP A 72 5.73 -3.86 10.28
CA ASP A 72 5.55 -5.31 10.11
C ASP A 72 4.52 -5.66 9.03
N PHE A 73 3.49 -4.83 8.86
CA PHE A 73 2.49 -5.06 7.82
C PHE A 73 2.98 -4.66 6.42
N ALA A 74 3.77 -3.60 6.35
CA ALA A 74 4.31 -3.04 5.12
C ALA A 74 5.61 -3.74 4.66
N ASP A 75 6.24 -4.52 5.54
CA ASP A 75 7.45 -5.27 5.23
C ASP A 75 7.19 -6.27 4.10
N GLY A 76 8.07 -6.25 3.10
CA GLY A 76 7.94 -7.02 1.86
C GLY A 76 6.67 -6.78 1.05
N PHE A 77 5.88 -5.72 1.34
CA PHE A 77 4.57 -5.53 0.73
C PHE A 77 4.64 -5.35 -0.80
N PHE A 78 5.66 -4.65 -1.29
CA PHE A 78 5.90 -4.48 -2.73
C PHE A 78 7.03 -5.36 -3.27
N ASP A 79 7.36 -6.46 -2.60
CA ASP A 79 8.34 -7.40 -3.15
C ASP A 79 7.86 -7.93 -4.50
N TRP A 80 8.79 -8.05 -5.44
CA TRP A 80 8.48 -8.42 -6.83
C TRP A 80 7.78 -9.79 -6.92
N GLU A 81 8.28 -10.74 -6.13
CA GLU A 81 7.70 -12.09 -6.01
C GLU A 81 6.61 -12.15 -4.93
N GLY A 82 6.34 -11.03 -4.27
CA GLY A 82 5.37 -10.91 -3.20
C GLY A 82 3.92 -11.06 -3.68
N PRO A 83 3.01 -11.52 -2.80
CA PRO A 83 1.64 -11.86 -3.16
C PRO A 83 0.83 -10.67 -3.69
N PHE A 84 1.17 -9.45 -3.28
CA PHE A 84 0.49 -8.25 -3.77
C PHE A 84 0.80 -7.97 -5.24
N ILE A 85 2.09 -7.95 -5.62
CA ILE A 85 2.54 -7.66 -6.99
C ILE A 85 2.06 -8.74 -7.94
N GLN A 86 2.24 -10.02 -7.59
CA GLN A 86 1.78 -11.16 -8.38
C GLN A 86 0.26 -11.07 -8.64
N LYS A 87 -0.53 -10.71 -7.63
CA LYS A 87 -1.97 -10.50 -7.78
C LYS A 87 -2.31 -9.33 -8.72
N GLN A 88 -1.52 -8.27 -8.77
CA GLN A 88 -1.75 -7.18 -9.74
C GLN A 88 -1.41 -7.63 -11.17
N ILE A 89 -0.31 -8.36 -11.36
CA ILE A 89 0.10 -8.91 -12.66
C ILE A 89 -0.97 -9.88 -13.19
N LEU A 90 -1.45 -10.79 -12.36
CA LEU A 90 -2.54 -11.71 -12.69
C LEU A 90 -3.85 -11.00 -13.08
N ARG A 91 -4.06 -9.77 -12.59
CA ARG A 91 -5.21 -8.93 -12.94
C ARG A 91 -4.97 -8.09 -14.21
N GLY A 92 -3.88 -8.34 -14.93
CA GLY A 92 -3.53 -7.64 -16.16
C GLY A 92 -2.96 -6.25 -15.95
N LYS A 93 -2.49 -5.89 -14.74
CA LYS A 93 -1.85 -4.60 -14.52
C LYS A 93 -0.37 -4.64 -14.90
N THR A 94 0.05 -3.64 -15.67
CA THR A 94 1.46 -3.43 -16.01
C THR A 94 2.19 -2.75 -14.85
N ILE A 95 2.88 -3.54 -14.03
CA ILE A 95 3.75 -3.04 -12.96
C ILE A 95 5.19 -3.47 -13.27
N GLY A 96 6.09 -2.50 -13.40
CA GLY A 96 7.52 -2.78 -13.59
C GLY A 96 8.25 -3.05 -12.27
N ARG A 97 9.29 -3.88 -12.30
CA ARG A 97 10.13 -4.20 -11.13
C ARG A 97 10.69 -2.96 -10.43
N ARG A 98 11.22 -2.01 -11.21
CA ARG A 98 11.72 -0.73 -10.68
C ARG A 98 10.65 0.07 -9.95
N HIS A 99 9.38 -0.03 -10.38
CA HIS A 99 8.29 0.67 -9.70
C HIS A 99 8.05 0.08 -8.30
N ALA A 100 8.04 -1.25 -8.18
CA ALA A 100 7.96 -1.95 -6.90
C ALA A 100 9.13 -1.59 -5.97
N GLU A 101 10.37 -1.61 -6.47
CA GLU A 101 11.57 -1.23 -5.72
C GLU A 101 11.52 0.22 -5.21
N ASN A 102 11.04 1.15 -6.05
CA ASN A 102 10.85 2.54 -5.65
C ASN A 102 9.80 2.68 -4.52
N GLN A 103 8.74 1.88 -4.55
CA GLN A 103 7.73 1.88 -3.48
C GLN A 103 8.29 1.30 -2.18
N ASN A 104 9.05 0.21 -2.22
CA ASN A 104 9.76 -0.32 -1.04
C ASN A 104 10.73 0.73 -0.47
N SER A 105 11.50 1.41 -1.32
CA SER A 105 12.39 2.50 -0.89
C SER A 105 11.63 3.64 -0.21
N THR A 106 10.42 3.95 -0.70
CA THR A 106 9.54 4.96 -0.10
C THR A 106 9.09 4.55 1.30
N ILE A 107 8.74 3.28 1.50
CA ILE A 107 8.39 2.75 2.82
C ILE A 107 9.56 2.93 3.80
N ILE A 108 10.73 2.43 3.42
CA ILE A 108 11.91 2.40 4.29
C ILE A 108 12.39 3.81 4.65
N ASN A 109 12.45 4.72 3.67
CA ASN A 109 13.08 6.03 3.87
C ASN A 109 12.13 7.11 4.39
N HIS A 110 10.81 6.96 4.20
CA HIS A 110 9.86 8.04 4.49
C HIS A 110 8.71 7.63 5.41
N LEU A 111 8.17 6.41 5.28
CA LEU A 111 7.05 5.98 6.11
C LEU A 111 7.52 5.36 7.43
N ASN A 112 8.46 4.40 7.37
CA ASN A 112 8.95 3.71 8.56
C ASN A 112 9.53 4.64 9.64
N PRO A 113 10.31 5.69 9.31
CA PRO A 113 10.87 6.57 10.33
C PRO A 113 9.82 7.38 11.11
N VAL A 114 8.64 7.61 10.52
CA VAL A 114 7.60 8.48 11.11
C VAL A 114 6.47 7.66 11.71
N ILE A 115 5.94 6.69 10.96
CA ILE A 115 4.74 5.94 11.33
C ILE A 115 4.99 4.43 11.48
N GLY A 116 6.22 3.96 11.31
CA GLY A 116 6.57 2.53 11.29
C GLY A 116 6.14 1.77 12.55
N GLU A 117 6.41 2.36 13.71
CA GLU A 117 6.10 1.77 15.02
C GLU A 117 4.63 1.99 15.45
N LEU A 118 3.87 2.77 14.69
CA LEU A 118 2.45 2.98 14.97
C LEU A 118 1.64 1.74 14.57
N LYS A 119 0.67 1.39 15.41
CA LYS A 119 -0.31 0.35 15.09
C LYS A 119 -1.16 0.82 13.90
N LEU A 120 -1.49 -0.08 12.97
CA LEU A 120 -2.32 0.29 11.80
C LEU A 120 -3.64 0.97 12.19
N LYS A 121 -4.27 0.53 13.27
CA LYS A 121 -5.53 1.12 13.78
C LYS A 121 -5.39 2.57 14.26
N LYS A 122 -4.17 2.99 14.61
CA LYS A 122 -3.84 4.33 15.08
C LYS A 122 -3.48 5.29 13.96
N ILE A 123 -3.38 4.81 12.72
CA ILE A 123 -3.14 5.66 11.56
C ILE A 123 -4.50 6.17 11.07
N ASP A 124 -4.89 7.34 11.55
CA ASP A 124 -6.06 8.09 11.11
C ASP A 124 -5.64 9.28 10.21
N SER A 125 -6.60 10.13 9.85
CA SER A 125 -6.34 11.28 8.97
C SER A 125 -5.39 12.30 9.62
N GLU A 126 -5.48 12.48 10.94
CA GLU A 126 -4.65 13.45 11.69
C GLU A 126 -3.17 13.05 11.65
N VAL A 127 -2.86 11.77 11.88
CA VAL A 127 -1.49 11.24 11.74
C VAL A 127 -0.95 11.41 10.32
N ILE A 128 -1.81 11.32 9.30
CA ILE A 128 -1.41 11.50 7.90
C ILE A 128 -1.13 12.98 7.60
N GLU A 129 -1.89 13.90 8.17
CA GLU A 129 -1.63 15.35 8.07
C GLU A 129 -0.31 15.73 8.76
N GLU A 130 -0.04 15.17 9.95
CA GLU A 130 1.24 15.35 10.64
C GLU A 130 2.42 14.84 9.79
N LEU A 131 2.27 13.67 9.15
CA LEU A 131 3.26 13.14 8.22
C LEU A 131 3.51 14.11 7.05
N VAL A 132 2.45 14.69 6.48
CA VAL A 132 2.55 15.67 5.39
C VAL A 132 3.33 16.92 5.84
N VAL A 133 2.98 17.46 7.01
CA VAL A 133 3.66 18.62 7.59
C VAL A 133 5.14 18.32 7.84
N GLY A 134 5.46 17.15 8.40
CA GLY A 134 6.85 16.72 8.64
C GLY A 134 7.66 16.57 7.34
N LEU A 135 7.07 15.99 6.29
CA LEU A 135 7.73 15.86 4.99
C LEU A 135 7.93 17.21 4.30
N SER A 136 6.97 18.13 4.44
CA SER A 136 7.08 19.50 3.93
C SER A 136 8.19 20.28 4.64
N ALA A 137 8.24 20.19 5.98
CA ALA A 137 9.30 20.79 6.79
C ALA A 137 10.69 20.23 6.46
N ALA A 138 10.78 18.96 6.06
CA ALA A 138 12.00 18.34 5.55
C ALA A 138 12.36 18.75 4.09
N GLY A 139 11.65 19.73 3.51
CA GLY A 139 11.93 20.29 2.19
C GLY A 139 11.55 19.38 1.01
N LYS A 140 10.66 18.39 1.21
CA LYS A 140 10.23 17.52 0.11
C LYS A 140 9.28 18.27 -0.84
N ALA A 141 9.53 18.12 -2.14
CA ALA A 141 8.64 18.69 -3.15
C ALA A 141 7.23 18.08 -3.07
N PRO A 142 6.14 18.82 -3.35
CA PRO A 142 4.76 18.32 -3.28
C PRO A 142 4.54 17.04 -4.09
N ALA A 143 5.14 16.94 -5.29
CA ALA A 143 5.05 15.74 -6.12
C ALA A 143 5.69 14.49 -5.46
N THR A 144 6.71 14.68 -4.62
CA THR A 144 7.35 13.60 -3.86
C THR A 144 6.47 13.18 -2.69
N ILE A 145 5.90 14.15 -1.96
CA ILE A 145 4.95 13.88 -0.87
C ILE A 145 3.76 13.09 -1.41
N ASN A 146 3.20 13.51 -2.55
CA ASN A 146 2.10 12.81 -3.21
C ASN A 146 2.45 11.36 -3.58
N LYS A 147 3.68 11.08 -4.02
CA LYS A 147 4.12 9.68 -4.26
C LYS A 147 4.12 8.86 -2.97
N ILE A 148 4.63 9.45 -1.87
CA ILE A 148 4.62 8.82 -0.54
C ILE A 148 3.18 8.51 -0.10
N LEU A 149 2.27 9.47 -0.25
CA LEU A 149 0.85 9.31 0.09
C LEU A 149 0.14 8.25 -0.75
N ILE A 150 0.45 8.14 -2.05
CA ILE A 150 -0.09 7.08 -2.93
C ILE A 150 0.38 5.69 -2.45
N THR A 151 1.65 5.55 -2.10
CA THR A 151 2.19 4.31 -1.54
C THR A 151 1.49 3.96 -0.23
N LEU A 152 1.38 4.91 0.70
CA LEU A 152 0.68 4.72 1.97
C LEU A 152 -0.79 4.32 1.76
N ARG A 153 -1.51 5.03 0.88
CA ARG A 153 -2.90 4.73 0.52
C ARG A 153 -3.05 3.29 0.05
N THR A 154 -2.14 2.81 -0.80
CA THR A 154 -2.18 1.44 -1.34
C THR A 154 -2.06 0.39 -0.23
N ILE A 155 -1.14 0.61 0.72
CA ILE A 155 -0.93 -0.28 1.87
C ILE A 155 -2.18 -0.28 2.77
N LEU A 156 -2.68 0.89 3.14
CA LEU A 156 -3.85 1.02 4.02
C LEU A 156 -5.13 0.46 3.39
N GLN A 157 -5.33 0.62 2.08
CA GLN A 157 -6.43 -0.04 1.37
C GLN A 157 -6.36 -1.57 1.48
N HIS A 158 -5.16 -2.14 1.46
CA HIS A 158 -4.98 -3.57 1.61
C HIS A 158 -5.18 -4.00 3.07
N ALA A 159 -4.74 -3.20 4.04
CA ALA A 159 -5.02 -3.39 5.46
C ALA A 159 -6.53 -3.39 5.73
N TYR A 160 -7.27 -2.46 5.13
CA TYR A 160 -8.72 -2.37 5.22
C TYR A 160 -9.39 -3.63 4.64
N LYS A 161 -9.00 -4.06 3.43
CA LYS A 161 -9.51 -5.29 2.82
C LYS A 161 -9.24 -6.54 3.65
N LYS A 162 -8.11 -6.58 4.36
CA LYS A 162 -7.75 -7.66 5.29
C LYS A 162 -8.32 -7.48 6.71
N LYS A 163 -9.16 -6.47 6.94
CA LYS A 163 -9.80 -6.14 8.22
C LYS A 163 -8.82 -5.87 9.38
N TYR A 164 -7.64 -5.33 9.08
CA TYR A 164 -6.70 -4.81 10.09
C TYR A 164 -7.09 -3.41 10.59
N ILE A 165 -7.75 -2.63 9.74
CA ILE A 165 -8.33 -1.33 10.08
C ILE A 165 -9.83 -1.35 9.78
N LEU A 166 -10.60 -0.60 10.58
CA LEU A 166 -12.07 -0.54 10.47
C LEU A 166 -12.57 0.45 9.44
N GLN A 167 -11.81 1.51 9.21
CA GLN A 167 -12.15 2.57 8.28
C GLN A 167 -10.89 2.99 7.55
N MET A 168 -11.07 3.39 6.29
CA MET A 168 -10.01 3.96 5.49
C MET A 168 -9.88 5.44 5.88
N PRO A 169 -8.70 5.92 6.30
CA PRO A 169 -8.49 7.34 6.55
C PRO A 169 -8.58 8.14 5.24
N ILE A 170 -8.97 9.41 5.36
CA ILE A 170 -9.00 10.32 4.24
C ILE A 170 -7.56 10.78 3.97
N ILE A 171 -7.15 10.72 2.70
CA ILE A 171 -5.79 11.09 2.29
C ILE A 171 -5.93 12.12 1.19
N GLU A 172 -5.67 13.38 1.51
CA GLU A 172 -5.72 14.48 0.55
C GLU A 172 -4.37 14.69 -0.12
N MET A 173 -4.41 15.04 -1.40
CA MET A 173 -3.21 15.25 -2.20
C MET A 173 -2.86 16.74 -2.21
N ILE A 174 -1.57 17.05 -2.16
CA ILE A 174 -1.11 18.43 -2.13
C ILE A 174 -1.06 18.98 -3.56
N PRO A 175 -1.60 20.19 -3.82
CA PRO A 175 -1.43 20.83 -5.11
C PRO A 175 0.06 21.09 -5.39
N GLY A 176 0.50 20.74 -6.60
CA GLY A 176 1.88 20.93 -7.03
C GLY A 176 1.93 21.70 -8.35
N LYS A 177 2.81 22.69 -8.44
CA LYS A 177 3.18 23.28 -9.73
C LYS A 177 4.17 22.35 -10.42
N GLN A 178 3.89 22.01 -11.68
CA GLN A 178 4.85 21.28 -12.50
C GLN A 178 6.06 22.17 -12.74
N LYS A 179 7.26 21.66 -12.45
CA LYS A 179 8.48 22.34 -12.90
C LYS A 179 8.56 22.22 -14.41
N GLU A 180 8.55 23.35 -15.10
CA GLU A 180 8.84 23.41 -16.52
C GLU A 180 10.26 22.86 -16.74
N ARG A 181 10.38 21.84 -17.58
CA ARG A 181 11.68 21.36 -18.03
C ARG A 181 12.01 22.14 -19.28
N GLY A 182 13.07 22.95 -19.23
CA GLY A 182 13.60 23.62 -20.42
C GLY A 182 14.10 22.60 -21.44
N ILE A 183 14.09 23.00 -22.71
CA ILE A 183 14.84 22.32 -23.78
C ILE A 183 16.21 22.98 -23.81
N LEU A 184 17.27 22.19 -23.99
CA LEU A 184 18.62 22.75 -24.13
C LEU A 184 18.69 23.66 -25.35
N THR A 185 19.22 24.87 -25.19
CA THR A 185 19.49 25.78 -26.30
C THR A 185 20.67 25.27 -27.13
N VAL A 186 20.83 25.77 -28.36
CA VAL A 186 21.95 25.40 -29.22
C VAL A 186 23.31 25.74 -28.58
N GLU A 187 23.36 26.83 -27.80
CA GLU A 187 24.55 27.26 -27.07
C GLU A 187 24.86 26.31 -25.90
N GLU A 188 23.86 25.96 -25.10
CA GLU A 188 24.01 24.97 -24.02
C GLU A 188 24.43 23.60 -24.56
N VAL A 189 23.96 23.22 -25.76
CA VAL A 189 24.38 21.98 -26.43
C VAL A 189 25.86 22.05 -26.83
N LYS A 190 26.33 23.17 -27.39
CA LYS A 190 27.76 23.35 -27.74
C LYS A 190 28.65 23.28 -26.50
N ASP A 191 28.29 24.02 -25.47
CA ASP A 191 29.02 24.03 -24.19
C ASP A 191 29.03 22.65 -23.53
N PHE A 192 27.94 21.88 -23.67
CA PHE A 192 27.86 20.50 -23.18
C PHE A 192 28.80 19.56 -23.95
N PHE A 193 28.93 19.72 -25.26
CA PHE A 193 29.81 18.88 -26.08
C PHE A 193 31.29 19.27 -26.03
N ASP A 194 31.61 20.53 -25.72
CA ASP A 194 33.00 21.04 -25.62
C ASP A 194 33.72 20.63 -24.32
N GLN A 195 33.02 20.06 -23.34
CA GLN A 195 33.63 19.57 -22.10
C GLN A 195 34.49 18.32 -22.33
N LYS A 196 35.57 18.15 -21.56
CA LYS A 196 36.40 16.93 -21.64
C LYS A 196 35.66 15.74 -21.04
N TRP A 197 35.15 14.88 -21.92
CA TRP A 197 34.49 13.64 -21.55
C TRP A 197 35.49 12.58 -21.09
N GLY A 198 35.21 11.94 -19.95
CA GLY A 198 35.92 10.73 -19.54
C GLY A 198 35.67 9.57 -20.52
N ARG A 199 36.58 8.58 -20.53
CA ARG A 199 36.70 7.46 -21.50
C ARG A 199 35.42 6.66 -21.82
N TYR A 200 34.35 6.81 -21.03
CA TYR A 200 33.12 6.02 -21.16
C TYR A 200 32.11 6.53 -22.21
N LEU A 201 32.18 7.78 -22.67
CA LEU A 201 31.16 8.33 -23.59
C LEU A 201 31.47 8.19 -25.10
N LEU A 202 32.75 8.03 -25.46
CA LEU A 202 33.18 7.91 -26.87
C LEU A 202 32.75 6.61 -27.56
N LEU A 203 32.34 5.59 -26.80
CA LEU A 203 31.92 4.29 -27.37
C LEU A 203 30.47 4.26 -27.84
N HIS A 204 29.61 5.22 -27.46
CA HIS A 204 28.17 5.16 -27.73
C HIS A 204 27.63 6.35 -28.55
N ILE A 205 28.44 7.38 -28.79
CA ILE A 205 28.11 8.48 -29.71
C ILE A 205 28.95 8.32 -30.97
N GLN A 206 28.74 7.23 -31.71
CA GLN A 206 29.14 7.18 -33.12
C GLN A 206 27.98 7.75 -33.94
N PRO A 207 28.19 8.78 -34.78
CA PRO A 207 27.14 9.24 -35.66
C PRO A 207 26.78 8.08 -36.61
N HIS A 208 25.50 7.70 -36.65
CA HIS A 208 24.96 6.78 -37.65
C HIS A 208 25.05 7.41 -39.06
N SER A 209 26.25 7.44 -39.62
CA SER A 209 26.47 7.52 -41.06
C SER A 209 26.06 6.18 -41.65
N GLY A 210 24.89 6.12 -42.28
CA GLY A 210 24.51 4.99 -43.14
C GLY A 210 23.16 4.35 -42.83
N TYR A 211 22.06 5.09 -42.98
CA TYR A 211 20.75 4.47 -43.26
C TYR A 211 20.73 4.02 -44.73
N HIS A 212 21.26 2.82 -45.03
CA HIS A 212 20.90 2.11 -46.26
C HIS A 212 19.51 1.51 -46.07
N ARG A 213 18.51 2.05 -46.79
CA ARG A 213 17.19 1.45 -46.94
C ARG A 213 17.35 0.11 -47.67
N HIS A 214 17.28 -1.01 -46.94
CA HIS A 214 17.01 -2.31 -47.57
C HIS A 214 15.53 -2.37 -47.97
N ALA A 215 15.30 -2.47 -49.27
CA ALA A 215 14.00 -2.69 -49.87
C ALA A 215 13.45 -4.06 -49.44
N TYR A 216 12.24 -4.07 -48.87
CA TYR A 216 11.47 -5.30 -48.69
C TYR A 216 10.92 -5.75 -50.06
N GLY A 217 11.54 -6.76 -50.64
CA GLY A 217 11.01 -7.50 -51.77
C GLY A 217 9.78 -8.31 -51.35
N ARG A 218 8.65 -8.08 -52.04
CA ARG A 218 7.48 -8.96 -51.98
C ARG A 218 7.83 -10.29 -52.65
N ASN A 219 8.09 -11.33 -51.85
CA ASN A 219 8.07 -12.70 -52.36
C ASN A 219 6.61 -13.15 -52.53
N LYS A 220 6.21 -13.29 -53.80
CA LYS A 220 5.03 -14.06 -54.20
C LYS A 220 5.30 -15.53 -53.88
N SER A 221 4.45 -16.16 -53.08
CA SER A 221 4.45 -17.60 -52.87
C SER A 221 3.85 -18.30 -54.10
N PRO A 222 4.45 -19.37 -54.64
CA PRO A 222 3.86 -20.15 -55.72
C PRO A 222 2.84 -21.15 -55.16
N ALA A 223 1.63 -21.13 -55.73
CA ALA A 223 0.60 -22.13 -55.47
C ALA A 223 1.05 -23.50 -56.03
N ALA A 224 1.23 -24.47 -55.13
CA ALA A 224 1.39 -25.87 -55.48
C ALA A 224 0.03 -26.50 -55.77
N LYS A 225 -0.05 -27.22 -56.90
CA LYS A 225 -1.15 -28.08 -57.31
C LYS A 225 -1.06 -29.45 -56.61
N GLY A 226 -2.22 -30.01 -56.21
CA GLY A 226 -2.58 -31.40 -56.57
C GLY A 226 -2.78 -32.44 -55.46
N CYS A 227 -3.86 -33.24 -55.66
CA CYS A 227 -4.29 -34.52 -55.06
C CYS A 227 -4.98 -34.42 -53.69
N LEU A 228 -6.19 -34.94 -53.46
CA LEU A 228 -6.97 -36.04 -54.08
C LEU A 228 -8.39 -35.60 -54.50
#